data_AF-A0A402C652-F1
#
_entry.id   AF-A0A402C652-F1
#
_cell.length_a   1.000
_cell.length_b   1.000
_cell.length_c   1.000
_cell.angle_alpha   90.00
_cell.angle_beta   90.00
_cell.angle_gamma   90.00
#
_symmetry.space_group_name_H-M   'P 1'
#
loop_
_entity.id
_entity.type
_entity.pdbx_description
1 polymer ?
#
loop_
_entity_poly.entity_id
_entity_poly.type
_entity_poly.pdbx_seq_one_letter_code
_entity_poly.pdbx_strand_id
1 'polypeptide(L)' 'MRGAAQRKAAALCRHCPVLMECGAYALDNRVEFGIWGGMTERQRRALLEAHPHVRWSDLFEAQRRQ' A
#
# COMPACT_ATOMS: atom_id res chain seq x y z
N MET A 1 10.30 14.76 -2.37
CA MET A 1 9.54 14.78 -3.65
C MET A 1 8.36 15.75 -3.53
N ARG A 2 8.02 16.52 -4.57
CA ARG A 2 6.79 17.35 -4.57
C ARG A 2 5.55 16.43 -4.62
N GLY A 3 4.49 16.75 -3.86
CA GLY A 3 3.28 15.90 -3.77
C GLY A 3 2.60 15.60 -5.12
N ALA A 4 2.76 16.45 -6.13
CA ALA A 4 2.26 16.19 -7.49
C ALA A 4 2.97 15.01 -8.18
N ALA A 5 4.27 14.81 -7.93
CA ALA A 5 5.02 13.69 -8.49
C ALA A 5 4.60 12.36 -7.83
N GLN A 6 4.37 12.37 -6.51
CA GLN A 6 3.87 11.21 -5.77
C GLN A 6 2.48 10.77 -6.24
N ARG A 7 1.57 11.72 -6.53
CA ARG A 7 0.24 11.40 -7.09
C ARG A 7 0.33 10.78 -8.49
N LYS A 8 1.23 11.28 -9.35
CA LYS A 8 1.47 10.67 -10.67
C LYS A 8 2.00 9.25 -10.55
N ALA A 9 2.94 9.01 -9.64
CA ALA A 9 3.47 7.66 -9.39
C ALA A 9 2.39 6.72 -8.83
N ALA A 10 1.58 7.16 -7.86
CA ALA A 10 0.46 6.39 -7.32
C ALA A 10 -0.59 6.03 -8.38
N ALA A 11 -0.83 6.93 -9.34
CA ALA A 11 -1.74 6.67 -10.45
C ALA A 11 -1.25 5.56 -11.40
N LEU A 12 0.06 5.41 -11.58
CA LEU A 12 0.64 4.33 -12.40
C LEU A 12 0.41 2.96 -11.77
N CYS A 13 0.40 2.88 -10.44
CA CYS A 13 0.17 1.63 -9.73
C CYS A 13 -1.16 0.96 -10.09
N ARG A 14 -2.18 1.71 -10.55
CA ARG A 14 -3.52 1.16 -10.86
C ARG A 14 -3.55 0.03 -11.88
N HIS A 15 -2.54 -0.06 -12.75
CA HIS A 15 -2.42 -1.12 -13.76
C HIS A 15 -1.40 -2.19 -13.36
N CYS A 16 -0.85 -2.12 -12.15
CA CYS A 16 0.12 -3.07 -11.66
C CYS A 16 -0.59 -4.39 -11.29
N PRO A 17 -0.19 -5.54 -11.88
CA PRO A 17 -0.84 -6.82 -11.60
C PRO A 17 -0.65 -7.30 -10.17
N VAL A 18 0.34 -6.73 -9.45
CA VAL A 18 0.66 -7.06 -8.06
C VAL A 18 0.35 -5.89 -7.11
N LEU A 19 -0.61 -5.03 -7.49
CA LEU A 19 -0.95 -3.82 -6.72
C LEU A 19 -1.26 -4.15 -5.25
N MET A 20 -2.05 -5.20 -5.02
CA MET A 20 -2.47 -5.60 -3.68
C MET A 20 -1.30 -6.19 -2.90
N GLU A 21 -0.56 -7.14 -3.49
CA GLU A 21 0.61 -7.78 -2.88
C GLU A 21 1.68 -6.74 -2.50
N CYS A 22 1.94 -5.78 -3.39
CA CYS A 22 2.84 -4.66 -3.14
C CYS A 22 2.39 -3.81 -1.94
N GLY A 23 1.08 -3.55 -1.84
CA GLY A 23 0.49 -2.84 -0.70
C GLY A 23 0.63 -3.60 0.61
N ALA A 24 0.39 -4.92 0.60
CA ALA A 24 0.44 -5.76 1.81
C ALA A 24 1.86 -5.80 2.33
N TYR A 25 2.81 -6.06 1.43
CA TYR A 25 4.22 -6.06 1.76
C TYR A 25 4.63 -4.75 2.43
N ALA A 26 4.25 -3.61 1.86
CA ALA A 26 4.63 -2.32 2.40
C ALA A 26 4.02 -2.02 3.78
N LEU A 27 2.80 -2.48 4.04
CA LEU A 27 2.12 -2.31 5.33
C LEU A 27 2.69 -3.25 6.38
N ASP A 28 2.81 -4.54 6.09
CA ASP A 28 3.33 -5.56 7.01
C ASP A 28 4.79 -5.28 7.41
N ASN A 29 5.61 -4.81 6.46
CA ASN A 29 7.02 -4.49 6.71
C ASN A 29 7.25 -3.02 7.13
N ARG A 30 6.18 -2.24 7.32
CA ARG A 30 6.24 -0.82 7.72
C ARG A 30 7.21 0.00 6.86
N VAL A 31 7.16 -0.20 5.54
CA VAL A 31 8.07 0.47 4.60
C VAL A 31 7.88 1.98 4.67
N GLU A 32 8.94 2.67 5.07
CA GLU A 32 8.92 4.07 5.47
C GLU A 32 8.72 5.03 4.29
N PHE A 33 9.33 4.74 3.15
CA PHE A 33 9.43 5.68 2.02
C PHE A 33 8.80 5.17 0.72
N GLY A 34 8.45 6.12 -0.15
CA GLY A 34 8.03 5.85 -1.52
C GLY A 34 6.54 5.51 -1.67
N ILE A 35 6.16 5.19 -2.91
CA ILE A 35 4.79 4.78 -3.28
C ILE A 35 4.73 3.26 -3.40
N TRP A 36 3.78 2.65 -2.69
CA TRP A 36 3.58 1.20 -2.65
C TRP A 36 2.09 0.92 -2.66
N GLY A 37 1.65 -0.06 -3.45
CA GLY A 37 0.22 -0.40 -3.52
C GLY A 37 -0.68 0.76 -3.93
N GLY A 38 -0.17 1.73 -4.72
CA GLY A 38 -0.91 2.96 -5.05
C GLY A 38 -1.08 3.95 -3.90
N MET A 39 -0.41 3.72 -2.77
CA MET A 39 -0.50 4.55 -1.57
C MET A 39 0.78 5.37 -1.36
N THR A 40 0.58 6.61 -0.93
CA THR A 40 1.63 7.47 -0.37
C THR A 40 2.03 7.01 1.03
N GLU A 41 3.21 7.45 1.48
CA GLU A 41 3.70 7.21 2.85
C GLU A 41 2.69 7.65 3.92
N ARG A 42 2.04 8.81 3.70
CA ARG A 42 1.03 9.36 4.62
C ARG A 42 -0.21 8.46 4.70
N GLN A 43 -0.67 7.93 3.57
CA GLN A 43 -1.81 7.02 3.54
C GLN A 43 -1.50 5.71 4.25
N ARG A 44 -0.29 5.16 4.06
CA ARG A 44 0.13 3.93 4.77
C ARG A 44 0.24 4.14 6.27
N ARG A 45 0.81 5.27 6.73
CA ARG A 45 0.86 5.61 8.16
C ARG A 45 -0.53 5.66 8.78
N ALA A 46 -1.47 6.35 8.14
CA ALA A 46 -2.85 6.42 8.62
C ALA A 46 -3.52 5.03 8.74
N LEU A 47 -3.26 4.11 7.78
CA LEU A 47 -3.77 2.73 7.86
C LEU A 47 -3.14 1.93 9.00
N LEU A 48 -1.83 2.05 9.20
CA LEU A 48 -1.13 1.36 10.29
C LEU A 48 -1.55 1.87 11.68
N GLU A 49 -1.85 3.17 11.79
CA GLU A 49 -2.41 3.77 13.01
C GLU A 49 -3.84 3.27 13.28
N ALA A 50 -4.68 3.17 12.25
CA ALA A 50 -6.05 2.68 12.39
C ALA A 50 -6.12 1.15 12.63
N HIS A 51 -5.14 0.39 12.14
CA HIS A 51 -5.15 -1.08 12.15
C HIS A 51 -3.82 -1.67 12.65
N PRO A 52 -3.45 -1.48 13.93
CA PRO A 52 -2.12 -1.83 14.44
C PRO A 52 -1.82 -3.33 14.51
N HIS A 53 -2.85 -4.19 14.51
CA HIS A 53 -2.73 -5.64 14.69
C HIS A 53 -3.10 -6.45 13.44
N VAL A 54 -3.37 -5.76 12.33
CA VAL A 54 -3.78 -6.42 11.09
C VAL A 54 -2.54 -6.94 10.35
N ARG A 55 -2.63 -8.18 9.88
CA ARG A 55 -1.73 -8.76 8.88
C ARG A 55 -2.35 -8.54 7.50
N TRP A 56 -1.74 -7.65 6.72
CA TRP A 56 -2.28 -7.21 5.44
C TRP A 56 -2.13 -8.27 4.36
N SER A 57 -1.05 -9.07 4.42
CA SER A 57 -0.90 -10.29 3.61
C SER A 57 -2.15 -11.17 3.67
N ASP A 58 -2.63 -11.43 4.88
CA ASP A 58 -3.69 -12.41 5.14
C ASP A 58 -5.04 -11.88 4.65
N LEU A 59 -5.33 -10.60 4.90
CA LEU A 59 -6.52 -9.92 4.38
C LEU A 59 -6.57 -9.95 2.85
N PHE A 60 -5.42 -9.75 2.18
CA PHE A 60 -5.39 -9.73 0.72
C PHE A 60 -5.44 -11.13 0.11
N GLU A 61 -4.85 -12.12 0.75
CA GLU A 61 -5.04 -13.52 0.36
C GLU A 61 -6.50 -13.96 0.47
N ALA A 62 -7.20 -13.55 1.53
CA ALA A 62 -8.63 -13.80 1.68
C ALA A 62 -9.47 -13.11 0.58
N GLN A 63 -9.04 -11.94 0.11
CA GLN A 63 -9.72 -11.21 -0.97
C GLN A 63 -9.49 -11.83 -2.35
N ARG A 64 -8.29 -12.37 -2.64
CA ARG A 64 -8.01 -13.06 -3.93
C ARG A 64 -8.76 -14.37 -4.13
N ARG A 65 -9.20 -15.01 -3.04
CA ARG A 65 -9.94 -16.29 -3.08
C ARG A 65 -11.44 -16.12 -3.32
N GLN A 66 -11.92 -14.89 -3.43
CA GLN A 66 -13.31 -14.50 -3.74
C GLN A 66 -13.41 -14.06 -5.20
#